data_AF-A0A662IJL3-F1
#
_entry.id   AF-A0A662IJL3-F1
#
_cell.length_a   1.000
_cell.length_b   1.000
_cell.length_c   1.000
_cell.angle_alpha   90.00
_cell.angle_beta   90.00
_cell.angle_gamma   90.00
#
_symmetry.space_group_name_H-M   'P 1'
#
loop_
_entity.id
_entity.type
_entity.pdbx_description
1 polymer ?
#
loop_
_entity_poly.entity_id
_entity_poly.type
_entity_poly.pdbx_seq_one_letter_code
_entity_poly.pdbx_strand_id
1 'polypeptide(L)' 'MSREEREKLLYELRFELMRLRGLLSSGSPVENPSRIRELKRAIARILTIQREEELRQKKGA' A
#
# COMPACT_ATOMS: atom_id res chain seq x y z
N MET A 1 7.00 -3.60 -13.68
CA MET A 1 7.04 -2.58 -12.62
C MET A 1 8.38 -2.72 -11.91
N SER A 2 9.20 -1.68 -11.93
CA SER A 2 10.50 -1.68 -11.25
C SER A 2 10.31 -1.64 -9.73
N ARG A 3 11.38 -1.91 -8.98
CA ARG A 3 11.37 -1.75 -7.52
C ARG A 3 11.02 -0.32 -7.11
N GLU A 4 11.58 0.67 -7.78
CA GLU A 4 11.36 2.10 -7.50
C GLU A 4 9.92 2.51 -7.77
N GLU A 5 9.33 2.04 -8.86
CA GLU A 5 7.90 2.26 -9.14
C GLU A 5 7.03 1.69 -8.01
N ARG A 6 7.40 0.52 -7.46
CA ARG A 6 6.65 -0.10 -6.35
C ARG A 6 6.77 0.70 -5.08
N GLU A 7 7.95 1.23 -4.78
CA GLU A 7 8.16 2.08 -3.62
C GLU A 7 7.38 3.40 -3.74
N LYS A 8 7.36 4.03 -4.91
CA LYS A 8 6.52 5.22 -5.19
C LYS A 8 5.03 4.93 -4.99
N LEU A 9 4.51 3.87 -5.62
CA LEU A 9 3.10 3.49 -5.48
C LEU A 9 2.75 3.15 -4.03
N LEU A 10 3.65 2.46 -3.31
CA LEU A 10 3.45 2.13 -1.91
C LEU A 10 3.35 3.39 -1.03
N TYR A 11 4.18 4.41 -1.30
CA TYR A 11 4.12 5.69 -0.61
C TYR A 11 2.78 6.38 -0.83
N GLU A 12 2.32 6.47 -2.08
CA GLU A 12 1.04 7.09 -2.45
C GLU A 12 -0.15 6.40 -1.75
N LEU A 13 -0.20 5.06 -1.79
CA LEU A 13 -1.28 4.30 -1.16
C LEU A 13 -1.28 4.44 0.37
N ARG A 14 -0.10 4.51 0.99
CA ARG A 14 0.03 4.75 2.44
C ARG A 14 -0.41 6.17 2.82
N PHE A 15 -0.07 7.16 1.99
CA PHE A 15 -0.50 8.54 2.18
C PHE A 15 -2.02 8.67 2.09
N GLU A 16 -2.65 8.05 1.08
CA GLU A 16 -4.11 8.03 0.94
C GLU A 16 -4.77 7.36 2.16
N LEU A 17 -4.24 6.22 2.60
CA LEU A 17 -4.74 5.51 3.77
C LEU A 17 -4.61 6.35 5.05
N MET A 18 -3.50 7.08 5.21
CA MET A 18 -3.29 8.00 6.32
C MET A 18 -4.35 9.11 6.33
N ARG A 19 -4.61 9.73 5.17
CA ARG A 19 -5.62 10.79 5.03
C ARG A 19 -7.01 10.29 5.44
N LEU A 20 -7.42 9.13 4.93
CA LEU A 20 -8.73 8.55 5.24
C LEU A 20 -8.87 8.18 6.72
N ARG A 21 -7.80 7.66 7.34
CA ARG A 21 -7.77 7.42 8.78
C ARG A 21 -7.85 8.71 9.60
N GLY A 22 -7.18 9.77 9.14
CA GLY A 22 -7.25 11.09 9.77
C GLY A 22 -8.68 11.62 9.81
N LEU A 23 -9.41 11.52 8.70
CA LEU A 23 -10.83 11.90 8.63
C LEU A 23 -11.70 11.09 9.59
N LEU A 24 -11.50 9.77 9.65
CA LEU A 24 -12.23 8.93 10.61
C LEU A 24 -11.95 9.34 12.07
N SER A 25 -10.68 9.59 12.39
CA SER A 25 -10.27 10.00 13.74
C SER A 25 -10.80 11.38 14.13
N SER A 26 -10.95 12.31 13.18
CA SER A 26 -11.55 13.62 13.43
C SER A 26 -13.09 13.58 13.49
N GLY A 27 -13.71 12.41 13.30
CA GLY A 27 -15.15 12.27 13.17
C GLY A 27 -15.73 12.87 11.88
N SER A 28 -14.85 13.24 10.93
CA SER A 28 -15.27 13.76 9.64
C SER A 28 -15.80 12.63 8.75
N PRO A 29 -16.87 12.89 7.97
CA PRO A 29 -17.44 11.88 7.10
C PRO A 29 -16.43 11.43 6.05
N VAL A 30 -16.37 10.11 5.81
CA VAL A 30 -15.60 9.50 4.73
C VAL A 30 -16.56 9.05 3.65
N GLU A 31 -16.40 9.58 2.44
CA GLU A 31 -17.29 9.29 1.29
C GLU A 31 -17.34 7.81 0.93
N ASN A 32 -16.19 7.12 0.99
CA ASN A 32 -16.09 5.70 0.68
C ASN A 32 -15.27 4.94 1.73
N PRO A 33 -15.92 4.39 2.79
CA PRO A 33 -15.24 3.59 3.80
C PRO A 33 -14.60 2.30 3.26
N SER A 34 -15.15 1.72 2.18
CA SER A 34 -14.62 0.51 1.54
C SER A 34 -13.22 0.73 0.97
N ARG A 35 -12.91 1.97 0.56
CA ARG A 35 -11.59 2.37 0.04
C ARG A 35 -10.46 2.04 1.01
N ILE A 36 -10.68 2.15 2.32
CA ILE A 36 -9.67 1.81 3.33
C ILE A 36 -9.28 0.33 3.24
N ARG A 37 -10.25 -0.56 3.03
CA ARG A 37 -10.01 -2.00 2.89
C ARG A 37 -9.28 -2.30 1.58
N GLU A 38 -9.63 -1.62 0.51
CA GLU A 38 -8.97 -1.74 -0.80
C GLU A 38 -7.51 -1.30 -0.74
N LEU A 39 -7.23 -0.14 -0.13
CA LEU A 39 -5.87 0.38 0.06
C LEU A 39 -5.00 -0.59 0.86
N LYS A 40 -5.52 -1.13 1.96
CA LYS A 40 -4.81 -2.16 2.75
C LYS A 40 -4.46 -3.39 1.92
N ARG A 41 -5.39 -3.87 1.08
CA ARG A 41 -5.16 -5.01 0.18
C ARG A 41 -4.17 -4.67 -0.95
N ALA A 42 -4.21 -3.46 -1.50
CA ALA A 42 -3.27 -3.02 -2.51
C ALA A 42 -1.84 -2.94 -1.95
N ILE A 43 -1.67 -2.31 -0.78
CA ILE A 43 -0.40 -2.24 -0.04
C ILE A 43 0.15 -3.65 0.22
N ALA A 44 -0.68 -4.57 0.72
CA ALA A 44 -0.26 -5.95 0.99
C ALA A 44 0.24 -6.65 -0.27
N ARG A 45 -0.47 -6.53 -1.40
CA ARG A 45 -0.06 -7.14 -2.67
C ARG A 45 1.29 -6.62 -3.17
N ILE A 46 1.55 -5.31 -3.08
CA ILE A 46 2.83 -4.72 -3.48
C ILE A 46 3.96 -5.27 -2.62
N LEU A 47 3.77 -5.30 -1.30
CA LEU A 47 4.78 -5.82 -0.36
C LEU A 47 5.05 -7.31 -0.60
N THR A 48 4.02 -8.11 -0.90
CA THR A 48 4.20 -9.52 -1.26
C THR A 48 5.05 -9.68 -2.51
N ILE A 49 4.76 -8.93 -3.57
CA ILE A 49 5.54 -8.98 -4.82
C ILE A 49 7.00 -8.59 -4.56
N GLN A 50 7.24 -7.50 -3.83
CA GLN A 50 8.60 -7.08 -3.45
C GLN A 50 9.33 -8.20 -2.71
N ARG A 51 8.65 -8.85 -1.75
CA ARG A 51 9.23 -9.97 -1.00
C ARG A 51 9.54 -11.18 -1.87
N GLU A 52 8.64 -11.54 -2.78
CA GLU A 52 8.85 -12.67 -3.70
C GLU A 52 10.05 -12.42 -4.62
N GLU A 53 10.21 -11.19 -5.11
CA GLU A 53 11.38 -10.81 -5.93
C GLU A 53 12.68 -10.84 -5.14
N GLU A 54 12.70 -10.32 -3.91
CA GLU A 54 13.86 -10.42 -3.02
C GLU A 54 14.26 -11.89 -2.78
N LEU A 55 13.29 -12.76 -2.52
CA LEU A 55 13.54 -14.19 -2.31
C LEU A 55 14.05 -14.88 -3.58
N ARG A 56 13.57 -14.49 -4.76
CA ARG A 56 14.08 -14.99 -6.05
C ARG A 56 15.53 -14.56 -6.28
N GLN A 57 15.86 -13.29 -6.01
CA GLN A 57 17.23 -12.79 -6.13
C GLN A 57 18.18 -13.53 -5.18
N LYS A 58 17.77 -13.77 -3.92
CA LYS A 58 18.57 -14.51 -2.94
C LYS A 58 18.79 -15.99 -3.27
N LYS A 59 17.90 -16.61 -4.06
CA LYS A 59 18.05 -18.01 -4.49
C LYS A 59 18.93 -18.17 -5.72
N GLY A 60 19.14 -17.10 -6.49
CA GLY A 60 20.00 -17.07 -7.67
C GLY A 60 21.40 -16.52 -7.41
N ALA A 61 21.66 -16.02 -6.20
CA ALA A 61 22.98 -15.61 -5.70
C ALA A 61 23.58 -16.71 -4.81
#